data_AF-A0A931ASY6-F1
#
_entry.id   AF-A0A931ASY6-F1
#
_cell.length_a   1.000
_cell.length_b   1.000
_cell.length_c   1.000
_cell.angle_alpha   90.00
_cell.angle_beta   90.00
_cell.angle_gamma   90.00
#
_symmetry.space_group_name_H-M   'P 1'
#
loop_
_entity.id
_entity.type
_entity.pdbx_description
1 polymer ?
#
loop_
_entity_poly.entity_id
_entity_poly.type
_entity_poly.pdbx_seq_one_letter_code
_entity_poly.pdbx_strand_id
1 'polypeptide(L)'
;MPYTNELQRCFDIFALTLSLKKNNIWLIEDATENYPALFSLYIEMIQQDKQGFFAQSNDKPNILYSLERSKNFYYFTSDKQLLQTLEQMNTNDATDFMLIPLLYCLDVYKKNVHTSGMLIYKEEEAYKIILVNKQGTVTQINVTTIPSEKIASLCSVLVSNRDNPDFETTFSILHELLTHSFPNKIMQLSYKMHPQKEGNCVVKEIEATLKTALFHCRHDLFASQDTKKIKWNDSPDSVYKMCAYLLAAIKKKLKCPTKPFDLLFDLYLQRKDENWDTYPLSSKMKKKDPSRDPT
;
A
#
# COMPACT_ATOMS: atom_id res chain seq x y z
N MET A 1 17.11 -10.18 -12.98
CA MET A 1 18.42 -10.03 -12.32
C MET A 1 18.20 -9.18 -11.08
N PRO A 2 18.81 -9.54 -9.94
CA PRO A 2 18.71 -8.74 -8.72
C PRO A 2 19.27 -7.33 -8.94
N TYR A 3 18.91 -6.39 -8.07
CA TYR A 3 19.44 -5.04 -8.12
C TYR A 3 20.95 -5.05 -7.90
N THR A 4 21.70 -4.34 -8.76
CA THR A 4 23.16 -4.26 -8.68
C THR A 4 23.65 -3.21 -7.69
N ASN A 5 22.80 -2.24 -7.34
CA ASN A 5 23.06 -1.20 -6.34
C ASN A 5 21.75 -0.50 -5.92
N GLU A 6 21.85 0.30 -4.86
CA GLU A 6 20.71 1.04 -4.28
C GLU A 6 20.12 2.09 -5.24
N LEU A 7 20.93 2.68 -6.13
CA LEU A 7 20.47 3.64 -7.14
C LEU A 7 19.48 2.95 -8.10
N GLN A 8 19.83 1.76 -8.60
CA GLN A 8 18.95 0.97 -9.47
C GLN A 8 17.66 0.58 -8.75
N ARG A 9 17.75 0.13 -7.49
CA ARG A 9 16.60 -0.22 -6.66
C ARG A 9 15.64 0.96 -6.47
N CYS A 10 16.17 2.13 -6.09
CA CYS A 10 15.37 3.34 -5.91
C CYS A 10 14.73 3.80 -7.22
N PHE A 11 15.46 3.72 -8.35
CA PHE A 11 14.91 4.06 -9.67
C PHE A 11 13.75 3.14 -10.05
N ASP A 12 13.87 1.85 -9.78
CA ASP A 12 12.82 0.88 -10.06
C ASP A 12 11.58 1.09 -9.19
N ILE A 13 11.78 1.28 -7.89
CA ILE A 13 10.70 1.65 -6.94
C ILE A 13 9.94 2.86 -7.46
N PHE A 14 10.66 3.91 -7.85
CA PHE A 14 10.04 5.14 -8.31
C PHE A 14 9.27 4.92 -9.62
N ALA A 15 9.85 4.20 -10.59
CA ALA A 15 9.17 3.85 -11.84
C ALA A 15 7.90 3.01 -11.62
N LEU A 16 7.93 2.06 -10.68
CA LEU A 16 6.78 1.25 -10.29
C LEU A 16 5.69 2.09 -9.61
N THR A 17 6.06 2.98 -8.68
CA THR A 17 5.16 3.95 -8.03
C THR A 17 4.44 4.82 -9.06
N LEU A 18 5.18 5.39 -10.01
CA LEU A 18 4.64 6.21 -11.11
C LEU A 18 3.84 5.39 -12.14
N SER A 19 3.85 4.05 -12.03
CA SER A 19 3.21 3.13 -12.96
C SER A 19 3.67 3.35 -14.40
N LEU A 20 4.98 3.59 -14.58
CA LEU A 20 5.63 3.74 -15.89
C LEU A 20 6.18 2.41 -16.42
N LYS A 21 6.25 1.38 -15.58
CA LYS A 21 6.66 0.02 -15.94
C LYS A 21 5.85 -1.04 -15.21
N LYS A 22 5.88 -2.27 -15.74
CA LYS A 22 5.52 -3.50 -15.02
C LYS A 22 6.71 -3.96 -14.17
N ASN A 23 6.46 -4.76 -13.15
CA ASN A 23 7.51 -5.44 -12.41
C ASN A 23 8.16 -6.52 -13.28
N ASN A 24 9.48 -6.44 -13.40
CA ASN A 24 10.32 -7.40 -14.10
C ASN A 24 11.69 -7.59 -13.41
N ILE A 25 11.92 -6.90 -12.28
CA ILE A 25 13.21 -6.87 -11.57
C ILE A 25 13.02 -7.16 -10.08
N TRP A 26 11.93 -6.70 -9.46
CA TRP A 26 11.64 -7.03 -8.07
C TRP A 26 11.27 -8.50 -7.96
N LEU A 27 12.29 -9.32 -7.68
CA LEU A 27 12.17 -10.74 -7.43
C LEU A 27 11.63 -10.97 -6.01
N ILE A 28 10.97 -12.10 -5.82
CA ILE A 28 10.35 -12.45 -4.52
C ILE A 28 11.43 -12.84 -3.52
N GLU A 29 12.48 -13.49 -3.99
CA GLU A 29 13.65 -13.88 -3.21
C GLU A 29 14.36 -12.66 -2.61
N ASP A 30 14.27 -11.51 -3.27
CA ASP A 30 14.83 -10.23 -2.81
C ASP A 30 13.86 -9.45 -1.89
N ALA A 31 12.68 -10.00 -1.55
CA ALA A 31 11.67 -9.31 -0.75
C ALA A 31 12.21 -8.85 0.62
N THR A 32 13.08 -9.65 1.24
CA THR A 32 13.73 -9.35 2.52
C THR A 32 14.68 -8.16 2.46
N GLU A 33 15.14 -7.76 1.28
CA GLU A 33 15.91 -6.53 1.09
C GLU A 33 15.06 -5.38 0.53
N ASN A 34 14.18 -5.70 -0.42
CA ASN A 34 13.45 -4.70 -1.19
C ASN A 34 12.34 -4.03 -0.37
N TYR A 35 11.59 -4.79 0.45
CA TYR A 35 10.56 -4.17 1.29
C TYR A 35 11.16 -3.27 2.38
N PRO A 36 12.24 -3.64 3.10
CA PRO A 36 12.90 -2.70 4.00
C PRO A 36 13.39 -1.42 3.31
N ALA A 37 13.90 -1.53 2.09
CA ALA A 37 14.29 -0.36 1.30
C ALA A 37 13.08 0.53 0.96
N LEU A 38 11.95 -0.06 0.58
CA LEU A 38 10.70 0.65 0.31
C LEU A 38 10.15 1.34 1.56
N PHE A 39 10.08 0.63 2.70
CA PHE A 39 9.67 1.24 3.97
C PHE A 39 10.58 2.37 4.39
N SER A 40 11.89 2.24 4.20
CA SER A 40 12.85 3.32 4.47
C SER A 40 12.56 4.57 3.64
N LEU A 41 12.16 4.42 2.37
CA LEU A 41 11.75 5.55 1.54
C LEU A 41 10.46 6.19 2.03
N TYR A 42 9.47 5.40 2.48
CA TYR A 42 8.23 5.94 3.05
C TYR A 42 8.45 6.66 4.39
N ILE A 43 9.31 6.11 5.25
CA ILE A 43 9.72 6.73 6.52
C ILE A 43 10.36 8.09 6.24
N GLU A 44 11.35 8.13 5.35
CA GLU A 44 12.06 9.34 4.96
C GLU A 44 11.13 10.37 4.29
N MET A 45 10.19 9.90 3.46
CA MET A 45 9.14 10.72 2.84
C MET A 45 8.25 11.42 3.86
N ILE A 46 7.78 10.70 4.88
CA ILE A 46 6.93 11.26 5.93
C ILE A 46 7.76 12.13 6.89
N GLN A 47 8.98 11.72 7.25
CA GLN A 47 9.88 12.50 8.11
C GLN A 47 10.14 13.90 7.56
N GLN A 48 10.32 14.05 6.25
CA GLN A 48 10.56 15.35 5.61
C GLN A 48 9.32 16.24 5.50
N ASP A 49 8.12 15.70 5.65
CA ASP A 49 6.90 16.48 5.57
C ASP A 49 6.72 17.40 6.78
N LYS A 50 7.03 18.68 6.58
CA LYS A 50 6.87 19.74 7.58
C LYS A 50 5.48 20.38 7.57
N GLN A 51 4.68 20.14 6.53
CA GLN A 51 3.41 20.83 6.29
C GLN A 51 2.19 20.00 6.75
N GLY A 52 2.42 18.82 7.31
CA GLY A 52 1.35 17.92 7.73
C GLY A 52 0.52 17.38 6.57
N PHE A 53 1.14 17.22 5.40
CA PHE A 53 0.51 16.61 4.23
C PHE A 53 0.09 15.15 4.50
N PHE A 54 0.96 14.34 5.10
CA PHE A 54 0.71 12.92 5.38
C PHE A 54 0.04 12.69 6.73
N ALA A 55 0.45 13.43 7.76
CA ALA A 55 0.00 13.23 9.13
C ALA A 55 0.06 14.55 9.90
N GLN A 56 -0.82 14.72 10.88
CA GLN A 56 -0.71 15.82 11.84
C GLN A 56 0.59 15.68 12.65
N SER A 57 1.11 16.81 13.14
CA SER A 57 2.40 16.86 13.85
C SER A 57 2.46 15.92 15.06
N ASN A 58 1.35 15.73 15.77
CA ASN A 58 1.26 14.87 16.96
C ASN A 58 1.21 13.38 16.62
N ASP A 59 0.61 13.00 15.49
CA ASP A 59 0.45 11.60 15.07
C ASP A 59 1.71 11.06 14.39
N LYS A 60 2.52 11.98 13.83
CA LYS A 60 3.68 11.67 13.01
C LYS A 60 4.69 10.75 13.70
N PRO A 61 5.08 10.92 14.98
CA PRO A 61 6.01 10.01 15.65
C PRO A 61 5.51 8.55 15.68
N ASN A 62 4.24 8.34 16.02
CA ASN A 62 3.65 6.99 16.09
C ASN A 62 3.56 6.35 14.69
N ILE A 63 3.15 7.11 13.67
CA ILE A 63 3.13 6.62 12.29
C ILE A 63 4.53 6.22 11.81
N LEU A 64 5.56 7.00 12.15
CA LEU A 64 6.94 6.64 11.82
C LEU A 64 7.37 5.38 12.56
N TYR A 65 7.00 5.22 13.84
CA TYR A 65 7.26 4.01 14.61
C TYR A 65 6.57 2.78 14.02
N SER A 66 5.31 2.92 13.58
CA SER A 66 4.55 1.89 12.87
C SER A 66 5.24 1.41 11.60
N LEU A 67 5.83 2.33 10.83
CA LEU A 67 6.60 1.99 9.64
C LEU A 67 7.97 1.39 9.96
N GLU A 68 8.63 1.86 11.02
CA GLU A 68 9.87 1.25 11.51
C GLU A 68 9.64 -0.19 11.98
N ARG A 69 8.54 -0.44 12.69
CA ARG A 69 8.09 -1.79 13.05
C ARG A 69 7.87 -2.67 11.82
N SER A 70 7.16 -2.14 10.83
CA SER A 70 6.87 -2.81 9.55
C SER A 70 8.16 -3.14 8.78
N LYS A 71 9.15 -2.24 8.82
CA LYS A 71 10.49 -2.47 8.27
C LYS A 71 11.22 -3.57 9.04
N ASN A 72 11.17 -3.53 10.37
CA ASN A 72 11.86 -4.46 11.25
C ASN A 72 11.35 -5.89 11.15
N PHE A 73 10.11 -6.09 10.69
CA PHE A 73 9.55 -7.41 10.39
C PHE A 73 10.50 -8.28 9.57
N TYR A 74 11.22 -7.70 8.60
CA TYR A 74 12.12 -8.45 7.72
C TYR A 74 13.44 -8.88 8.37
N TYR A 75 13.70 -8.40 9.58
CA TYR A 75 14.87 -8.79 10.38
C TYR A 75 14.48 -9.68 11.56
N PHE A 76 13.19 -9.99 11.75
CA PHE A 76 12.77 -10.91 12.81
C PHE A 76 13.22 -12.33 12.51
N THR A 77 13.83 -12.98 13.50
CA THR A 77 14.34 -14.35 13.41
C THR A 77 13.35 -15.38 13.94
N SER A 78 12.22 -14.95 14.51
CA SER A 78 11.16 -15.84 15.01
C SER A 78 9.78 -15.19 15.01
N ASP A 79 8.74 -16.02 15.00
CA ASP A 79 7.35 -15.65 15.21
C ASP A 79 7.10 -15.03 16.60
N LYS A 80 7.86 -15.44 17.62
CA LYS A 80 7.81 -14.84 18.96
C LYS A 80 8.16 -13.35 18.96
N GLN A 81 9.12 -12.92 18.14
CA GLN A 81 9.46 -11.49 18.01
C GLN A 81 8.32 -10.70 17.37
N LEU A 82 7.64 -11.28 16.38
CA LEU A 82 6.45 -10.67 15.80
C LEU A 82 5.33 -10.58 16.84
N LEU A 83 5.06 -11.66 17.58
CA LEU A 83 4.05 -11.68 18.63
C LEU A 83 4.29 -10.59 19.68
N GLN A 84 5.49 -10.53 20.26
CA GLN A 84 5.87 -9.51 21.26
C GLN A 84 5.71 -8.09 20.70
N THR A 85 6.06 -7.91 19.43
CA THR A 85 5.93 -6.62 18.74
C THR A 85 4.46 -6.20 18.60
N LEU A 86 3.56 -7.13 18.28
CA LEU A 86 2.12 -6.87 18.18
C LEU A 86 1.48 -6.64 19.56
N GLU A 87 1.90 -7.39 20.57
CA GLU A 87 1.42 -7.24 21.96
C GLU A 87 1.79 -5.88 22.57
N GLN A 88 2.90 -5.28 22.14
CA GLN A 88 3.36 -3.95 22.60
C GLN A 88 2.66 -2.78 21.90
N MET A 89 1.80 -3.03 20.91
CA MET A 89 1.03 -1.97 20.26
C MET A 89 0.01 -1.35 21.23
N ASN A 90 -0.29 -0.08 21.01
CA ASN A 90 -1.35 0.65 21.67
C ASN A 90 -2.71 0.13 21.20
N THR A 91 -3.59 -0.13 22.16
CA THR A 91 -4.95 -0.58 21.91
C THR A 91 -5.79 0.57 21.33
N ASN A 92 -6.55 0.29 20.26
CA ASN A 92 -7.48 1.23 19.62
C ASN A 92 -6.84 2.54 19.10
N ASP A 93 -5.55 2.51 18.74
CA ASP A 93 -4.82 3.66 18.19
C ASP A 93 -4.64 3.53 16.66
N ALA A 94 -5.27 4.40 15.89
CA ALA A 94 -5.17 4.40 14.43
C ALA A 94 -3.77 4.78 13.90
N THR A 95 -2.91 5.37 14.74
CA THR A 95 -1.53 5.72 14.40
C THR A 95 -0.53 4.60 14.69
N ASP A 96 -0.95 3.62 15.52
CA ASP A 96 -0.12 2.48 15.92
C ASP A 96 -0.55 1.20 15.18
N PHE A 97 0.12 0.94 14.06
CA PHE A 97 -0.21 -0.15 13.15
C PHE A 97 1.04 -0.92 12.72
N MET A 98 0.81 -2.07 12.09
CA MET A 98 1.85 -2.80 11.36
C MET A 98 1.39 -3.07 9.93
N LEU A 99 2.22 -2.73 8.95
CA LEU A 99 1.98 -2.95 7.53
C LEU A 99 2.81 -4.13 7.04
N ILE A 100 2.14 -5.19 6.60
CA ILE A 100 2.79 -6.42 6.12
C ILE A 100 2.38 -6.69 4.67
N PRO A 101 3.33 -6.76 3.72
CA PRO A 101 3.12 -7.34 2.41
C PRO A 101 2.79 -8.84 2.51
N LEU A 102 1.71 -9.27 1.86
CA LEU A 102 1.32 -10.67 1.74
C LEU A 102 1.57 -11.16 0.32
N LEU A 103 2.36 -12.23 0.17
CA LEU A 103 2.69 -12.83 -1.13
C LEU A 103 1.90 -14.11 -1.34
N TYR A 104 1.27 -14.27 -2.50
CA TYR A 104 0.50 -15.48 -2.82
C TYR A 104 0.26 -15.64 -4.31
N CYS A 105 -0.10 -16.85 -4.72
CA CYS A 105 -0.46 -17.15 -6.09
C CYS A 105 -1.96 -16.88 -6.35
N LEU A 106 -2.28 -16.23 -7.48
CA LEU A 106 -3.65 -16.05 -7.98
C LEU A 106 -4.09 -17.20 -8.88
N ASP A 107 -3.15 -17.82 -9.57
CA ASP A 107 -3.37 -18.89 -10.54
C ASP A 107 -2.06 -19.69 -10.69
N VAL A 108 -2.04 -20.87 -10.08
CA VAL A 108 -0.87 -21.77 -10.05
C VAL A 108 -0.46 -22.20 -11.45
N TYR A 109 -1.43 -22.43 -12.35
CA TYR A 109 -1.15 -22.84 -13.73
C TYR A 109 -0.48 -21.74 -14.54
N LYS A 110 -0.81 -20.47 -14.26
CA LYS A 110 -0.22 -19.30 -14.92
C LYS A 110 0.99 -18.73 -14.18
N LYS A 111 1.35 -19.32 -13.03
CA LYS A 111 2.39 -18.78 -12.11
C LYS A 111 2.18 -17.30 -11.83
N ASN A 112 0.91 -16.91 -11.66
CA ASN A 112 0.54 -15.52 -11.49
C ASN A 112 0.64 -15.13 -10.02
N VAL A 113 1.80 -14.64 -9.61
CA VAL A 113 2.04 -14.19 -8.24
C VAL A 113 1.53 -12.78 -8.03
N HIS A 114 0.92 -12.55 -6.86
CA HIS A 114 0.43 -11.26 -6.42
C HIS A 114 0.95 -10.89 -5.04
N THR A 115 0.95 -9.60 -4.78
CA THR A 115 1.21 -9.02 -3.48
C THR A 115 0.02 -8.17 -3.09
N SER A 116 -0.60 -8.43 -1.95
CA SER A 116 -1.52 -7.48 -1.31
C SER A 116 -0.86 -6.88 -0.08
N GLY A 117 -1.40 -5.78 0.45
CA GLY A 117 -0.94 -5.28 1.74
C GLY A 117 -1.96 -5.53 2.85
N MET A 118 -1.44 -5.80 4.04
CA MET A 118 -2.20 -6.01 5.25
C MET A 118 -1.82 -4.97 6.29
N LEU A 119 -2.81 -4.41 6.97
CA LEU A 119 -2.62 -3.61 8.18
C LEU A 119 -3.12 -4.42 9.38
N ILE A 120 -2.36 -4.37 10.46
CA ILE A 120 -2.74 -4.93 11.77
C ILE A 120 -2.87 -3.76 12.74
N TYR A 121 -3.99 -3.71 13.47
CA TYR A 121 -4.23 -2.82 14.60
C TYR A 121 -4.59 -3.67 15.82
N LYS A 122 -4.17 -3.25 17.00
CA LYS A 122 -4.53 -3.90 18.26
C LYS A 122 -5.83 -3.34 18.80
N GLU A 123 -6.72 -4.22 19.22
CA GLU A 123 -7.95 -3.91 19.97
C GLU A 123 -7.87 -4.58 21.35
N GLU A 124 -8.87 -4.33 22.22
CA GLU A 124 -8.88 -4.83 23.61
C GLU A 124 -8.66 -6.36 23.70
N GLU A 125 -9.46 -7.14 22.96
CA GLU A 125 -9.48 -8.61 23.02
C GLU A 125 -9.18 -9.26 21.66
N ALA A 126 -8.68 -8.48 20.71
CA ALA A 126 -8.47 -8.94 19.35
C ALA A 126 -7.49 -8.04 18.58
N TYR A 127 -7.23 -8.43 17.33
CA TYR A 127 -6.50 -7.66 16.35
C TYR A 127 -7.39 -7.42 15.14
N LYS A 128 -7.49 -6.16 14.73
CA LYS A 128 -8.22 -5.78 13.52
C LYS A 128 -7.27 -5.81 12.33
N ILE A 129 -7.69 -6.51 11.29
CA ILE A 129 -6.92 -6.69 10.06
C ILE A 129 -7.61 -5.98 8.92
N ILE A 130 -6.87 -5.13 8.20
CA ILE A 130 -7.33 -4.48 6.97
C ILE A 130 -6.48 -4.98 5.81
N LEU A 131 -7.12 -5.70 4.89
CA LEU A 131 -6.53 -6.19 3.65
C LEU A 131 -6.81 -5.19 2.52
N VAL A 132 -5.76 -4.75 1.84
CA VAL A 132 -5.82 -3.81 0.72
C VAL A 132 -5.33 -4.50 -0.53
N ASN A 133 -6.21 -4.60 -1.52
CA ASN A 133 -5.93 -5.24 -2.81
C ASN A 133 -6.63 -4.48 -3.94
N LYS A 134 -5.87 -3.81 -4.80
CA LYS A 134 -6.36 -3.05 -5.95
C LYS A 134 -6.45 -3.89 -7.23
N GLN A 135 -6.07 -5.16 -7.20
CA GLN A 135 -6.27 -6.12 -8.28
C GLN A 135 -7.71 -6.66 -8.24
N GLY A 136 -8.66 -5.88 -8.78
CA GLY A 136 -10.07 -6.26 -8.90
C GLY A 136 -11.00 -5.08 -9.15
N THR A 137 -12.22 -5.36 -9.64
CA THR A 137 -13.25 -4.34 -9.94
C THR A 137 -14.26 -4.13 -8.81
N VAL A 138 -14.33 -5.04 -7.82
CA VAL A 138 -15.47 -5.08 -6.88
C VAL A 138 -15.10 -4.81 -5.42
N THR A 139 -13.94 -5.26 -4.92
CA THR A 139 -13.56 -5.07 -3.51
C THR A 139 -12.07 -4.73 -3.36
N GLN A 140 -11.75 -3.60 -2.72
CA GLN A 140 -10.36 -3.13 -2.59
C GLN A 140 -9.87 -3.01 -1.15
N ILE A 141 -10.80 -2.91 -0.21
CA ILE A 141 -10.51 -2.83 1.21
C ILE A 141 -11.45 -3.78 1.93
N ASN A 142 -10.85 -4.75 2.59
CA ASN A 142 -11.51 -5.86 3.25
C ASN A 142 -11.03 -5.88 4.71
N VAL A 143 -11.92 -6.21 5.64
CA VAL A 143 -11.63 -6.17 7.08
C VAL A 143 -12.05 -7.47 7.73
N THR A 144 -11.23 -7.93 8.66
CA THR A 144 -11.57 -9.05 9.53
C THR A 144 -10.94 -8.84 10.90
N THR A 145 -11.29 -9.69 11.85
CA THR A 145 -10.82 -9.63 13.23
C THR A 145 -10.20 -10.96 13.61
N ILE A 146 -9.03 -10.93 14.24
CA ILE A 146 -8.30 -12.09 14.75
C ILE A 146 -8.39 -12.05 16.28
N PRO A 147 -9.06 -13.00 16.95
CA PRO A 147 -9.06 -13.08 18.40
C PRO A 147 -7.63 -13.17 18.97
N SER A 148 -7.41 -12.58 20.15
CA SER A 148 -6.08 -12.55 20.78
C SER A 148 -5.47 -13.95 20.97
N GLU A 149 -6.28 -14.97 21.27
CA GLU A 149 -5.82 -16.35 21.43
C GLU A 149 -5.30 -16.99 20.13
N LYS A 150 -5.64 -16.42 18.96
CA LYS A 150 -5.20 -16.90 17.65
C LYS A 150 -4.02 -16.12 17.07
N ILE A 151 -3.64 -14.99 17.66
CA ILE A 151 -2.61 -14.11 17.07
C ILE A 151 -1.23 -14.78 17.02
N ALA A 152 -0.89 -15.59 18.02
CA ALA A 152 0.38 -16.32 18.04
C ALA A 152 0.51 -17.27 16.84
N SER A 153 -0.54 -18.02 16.53
CA SER A 153 -0.59 -18.92 15.37
C SER A 153 -0.52 -18.13 14.05
N LEU A 154 -1.21 -16.99 13.96
CA LEU A 154 -1.11 -16.12 12.79
C LEU A 154 0.31 -15.55 12.62
N CYS A 155 1.03 -15.25 13.70
CA CYS A 155 2.41 -14.79 13.61
C CYS A 155 3.31 -15.82 12.93
N SER A 156 3.16 -17.11 13.26
CA SER A 156 3.89 -18.20 12.61
C SER A 156 3.60 -18.24 11.11
N VAL A 157 2.31 -18.13 10.73
CA VAL A 157 1.87 -18.07 9.32
C VAL A 157 2.49 -16.88 8.57
N LEU A 158 2.51 -15.69 9.18
CA LEU A 158 3.05 -14.47 8.56
C LEU A 158 4.56 -14.55 8.36
N VAL A 159 5.29 -15.07 9.35
CA VAL A 159 6.74 -15.30 9.24
C VAL A 159 7.04 -16.34 8.15
N SER A 160 6.27 -17.43 8.09
CA SER A 160 6.40 -18.41 7.00
C SER A 160 6.09 -17.81 5.63
N ASN A 161 5.08 -16.94 5.50
CA ASN A 161 4.79 -16.28 4.23
C ASN A 161 5.92 -15.35 3.78
N ARG A 162 6.60 -14.69 4.72
CA ARG A 162 7.76 -13.84 4.44
C ARG A 162 8.96 -14.67 3.96
N ASP A 163 9.26 -15.78 4.64
CA ASP A 163 10.49 -16.56 4.40
C ASP A 163 10.35 -17.57 3.28
N ASN A 164 9.18 -18.20 3.15
CA ASN A 164 8.89 -19.24 2.18
C ASN A 164 7.40 -19.20 1.76
N PRO A 165 7.01 -18.20 0.95
CA PRO A 165 5.63 -18.06 0.48
C PRO A 165 5.18 -19.28 -0.34
N ASP A 166 3.98 -19.79 -0.05
CA ASP A 166 3.37 -20.89 -0.82
C ASP A 166 2.77 -20.37 -2.14
N PHE A 167 3.37 -20.78 -3.25
CA PHE A 167 2.89 -20.50 -4.61
C PHE A 167 2.28 -21.70 -5.33
N GLU A 168 2.24 -22.87 -4.68
CA GLU A 168 1.61 -24.09 -5.18
C GLU A 168 0.11 -24.10 -4.84
N THR A 169 -0.32 -23.31 -3.84
CA THR A 169 -1.73 -23.15 -3.48
C THR A 169 -2.23 -21.73 -3.76
N THR A 170 -3.30 -21.63 -4.55
CA THR A 170 -3.98 -20.37 -4.85
C THR A 170 -4.54 -19.73 -3.57
N PHE A 171 -4.27 -18.45 -3.35
CA PHE A 171 -4.72 -17.67 -2.17
C PHE A 171 -4.34 -18.26 -0.79
N SER A 172 -3.30 -19.09 -0.71
CA SER A 172 -2.84 -19.79 0.51
C SER A 172 -2.89 -18.95 1.78
N ILE A 173 -2.15 -17.85 1.82
CA ILE A 173 -2.07 -16.95 2.97
C ILE A 173 -3.40 -16.28 3.34
N LEU A 174 -4.28 -16.03 2.35
CA LEU A 174 -5.58 -15.43 2.61
C LEU A 174 -6.54 -16.46 3.24
N HIS A 175 -6.43 -17.73 2.83
CA HIS A 175 -7.17 -18.81 3.46
C HIS A 175 -6.72 -19.02 4.90
N GLU A 176 -5.41 -19.04 5.17
CA GLU A 176 -4.88 -19.10 6.54
C GLU A 176 -5.35 -17.92 7.39
N LEU A 177 -5.35 -16.72 6.85
CA LEU A 177 -5.87 -15.55 7.57
C LEU A 177 -7.36 -15.71 7.92
N LEU A 178 -8.16 -16.28 7.01
CA LEU A 178 -9.58 -16.51 7.24
C LEU A 178 -9.82 -17.56 8.34
N THR A 179 -9.03 -18.64 8.41
CA THR A 179 -9.16 -19.69 9.46
C THR A 179 -8.81 -19.14 10.86
N HIS A 180 -7.92 -18.15 10.91
CA HIS A 180 -7.57 -17.45 12.14
C HIS A 180 -8.58 -16.37 12.55
N SER A 181 -9.44 -15.94 11.64
CA SER A 181 -10.41 -14.89 11.95
C SER A 181 -11.58 -15.37 12.80
N PHE A 182 -12.35 -14.42 13.32
CA PHE A 182 -13.65 -14.65 13.92
C PHE A 182 -14.58 -13.51 13.48
N PRO A 183 -15.78 -13.81 12.93
CA PRO A 183 -16.45 -15.11 12.85
C PRO A 183 -16.16 -15.87 11.54
N ASN A 184 -14.90 -16.00 11.10
CA ASN A 184 -14.54 -16.56 9.78
C ASN A 184 -15.18 -15.81 8.61
N LYS A 185 -15.25 -14.47 8.72
CA LYS A 185 -15.85 -13.60 7.72
C LYS A 185 -14.93 -12.44 7.40
N ILE A 186 -15.01 -11.98 6.17
CA ILE A 186 -14.38 -10.76 5.70
C ILE A 186 -15.50 -9.77 5.39
N MET A 187 -15.46 -8.62 6.03
CA MET A 187 -16.34 -7.50 5.76
C MET A 187 -15.69 -6.58 4.74
N GLN A 188 -16.42 -6.26 3.67
CA GLN A 188 -15.97 -5.27 2.72
C GLN A 188 -16.27 -3.86 3.23
N LEU A 189 -15.33 -2.92 3.09
CA LEU A 189 -15.62 -1.50 3.26
C LEU A 189 -15.98 -0.85 1.92
N SER A 190 -16.90 0.10 1.95
CA SER A 190 -17.40 0.79 0.74
C SER A 190 -16.49 1.91 0.24
N TYR A 191 -15.16 1.68 0.26
CA TYR A 191 -14.17 2.61 -0.23
C TYR A 191 -13.66 2.23 -1.62
N LYS A 192 -13.40 3.26 -2.44
CA LYS A 192 -12.84 3.08 -3.78
C LYS A 192 -11.44 3.67 -3.91
N MET A 193 -10.62 2.98 -4.70
CA MET A 193 -9.30 3.37 -5.18
C MET A 193 -9.25 3.17 -6.69
N HIS A 194 -8.33 3.87 -7.35
CA HIS A 194 -8.06 3.58 -8.75
C HIS A 194 -7.50 2.15 -8.88
N PRO A 195 -8.10 1.30 -9.73
CA PRO A 195 -7.57 -0.05 -9.98
C PRO A 195 -6.10 0.01 -10.38
N GLN A 196 -5.37 -1.03 -9.98
CA GLN A 196 -3.99 -1.16 -10.39
C GLN A 196 -3.92 -1.51 -11.88
N LYS A 197 -2.86 -1.05 -12.57
CA LYS A 197 -2.48 -1.58 -13.89
C LYS A 197 -1.66 -2.86 -13.68
N GLU A 198 -1.81 -3.83 -14.59
CA GLU A 198 -1.19 -5.15 -14.44
C GLU A 198 0.33 -5.08 -14.19
N GLY A 199 0.78 -5.81 -13.17
CA GLY A 199 2.17 -6.19 -13.00
C GLY A 199 3.02 -5.33 -12.07
N ASN A 200 2.52 -4.31 -11.37
CA ASN A 200 3.33 -3.50 -10.42
C ASN A 200 2.90 -3.62 -8.93
N CYS A 201 2.34 -4.77 -8.53
CA CYS A 201 1.65 -4.93 -7.24
C CYS A 201 2.60 -4.83 -6.06
N VAL A 202 3.81 -5.37 -6.19
CA VAL A 202 4.90 -5.33 -5.20
C VAL A 202 5.17 -3.95 -4.60
N VAL A 203 4.92 -2.87 -5.36
CA VAL A 203 5.01 -1.48 -4.85
C VAL A 203 3.63 -0.84 -4.71
N LYS A 204 2.75 -0.97 -5.72
CA LYS A 204 1.47 -0.23 -5.74
C LYS A 204 0.48 -0.67 -4.68
N GLU A 205 0.53 -1.91 -4.23
CA GLU A 205 -0.37 -2.42 -3.20
C GLU A 205 0.11 -1.99 -1.82
N ILE A 206 1.43 -1.96 -1.60
CA ILE A 206 2.02 -1.45 -0.36
C ILE A 206 1.84 0.06 -0.24
N GLU A 207 2.01 0.79 -1.35
CA GLU A 207 1.68 2.22 -1.45
C GLU A 207 0.19 2.46 -1.09
N ALA A 208 -0.71 1.66 -1.65
CA ALA A 208 -2.14 1.76 -1.37
C ALA A 208 -2.48 1.45 0.08
N THR A 209 -1.79 0.49 0.66
CA THR A 209 -1.95 0.09 2.06
C THR A 209 -1.47 1.18 3.00
N LEU A 210 -0.31 1.78 2.74
CA LEU A 210 0.16 2.96 3.47
C LEU A 210 -0.84 4.12 3.34
N LYS A 211 -1.33 4.37 2.14
CA LYS A 211 -2.35 5.40 1.90
C LYS A 211 -3.63 5.15 2.71
N THR A 212 -4.07 3.89 2.81
CA THR A 212 -5.20 3.48 3.66
C THR A 212 -4.92 3.71 5.14
N ALA A 213 -3.74 3.35 5.64
CA ALA A 213 -3.35 3.58 7.03
C ALA A 213 -3.36 5.08 7.36
N LEU A 214 -2.69 5.91 6.56
CA LEU A 214 -2.67 7.36 6.77
C LEU A 214 -4.06 7.99 6.64
N PHE A 215 -4.89 7.48 5.73
CA PHE A 215 -6.29 7.89 5.65
C PHE A 215 -7.03 7.53 6.93
N HIS A 216 -6.80 6.33 7.48
CA HIS A 216 -7.41 5.90 8.73
C HIS A 216 -7.01 6.78 9.93
N CYS A 217 -5.74 7.18 10.00
CA CYS A 217 -5.26 8.09 11.06
C CYS A 217 -6.00 9.43 11.04
N ARG A 218 -6.36 9.95 9.84
CA ARG A 218 -7.06 11.23 9.68
C ARG A 218 -8.58 11.11 9.71
N HIS A 219 -9.08 9.96 9.29
CA HIS A 219 -10.50 9.65 9.16
C HIS A 219 -10.73 8.23 9.60
N ASP A 220 -11.53 8.02 10.63
CA ASP A 220 -11.95 6.68 11.00
C ASP A 220 -12.60 5.97 9.80
N LEU A 221 -12.00 4.87 9.34
CA LEU A 221 -12.48 4.07 8.21
C LEU A 221 -13.85 3.44 8.53
N PHE A 222 -14.17 3.25 9.80
CA PHE A 222 -15.38 2.60 10.28
C PHE A 222 -16.49 3.59 10.60
N ALA A 223 -16.17 4.87 10.78
CA ALA A 223 -17.15 5.94 10.88
C ALA A 223 -17.84 6.20 9.52
N SER A 224 -19.15 6.46 9.54
CA SER A 224 -20.07 6.72 8.40
C SER A 224 -19.46 6.56 6.99
N GLN A 225 -19.68 5.39 6.39
CA GLN A 225 -19.15 4.97 5.09
C GLN A 225 -20.00 5.47 3.91
N ASP A 226 -20.28 6.76 3.84
CA ASP A 226 -20.66 7.36 2.56
C ASP A 226 -19.57 7.01 1.55
N THR A 227 -19.94 6.60 0.33
CA THR A 227 -18.99 6.05 -0.66
C THR A 227 -17.82 7.02 -0.92
N LYS A 228 -16.70 6.80 -0.22
CA LYS A 228 -15.55 7.70 -0.19
C LYS A 228 -14.38 7.10 -0.96
N LYS A 229 -13.57 7.96 -1.57
CA LYS A 229 -12.30 7.58 -2.18
C LYS A 229 -11.21 7.66 -1.11
N ILE A 230 -10.34 6.66 -1.03
CA ILE A 230 -9.13 6.78 -0.21
C ILE A 230 -8.18 7.79 -0.88
N LYS A 231 -7.75 8.80 -0.12
CA LYS A 231 -6.87 9.89 -0.57
C LYS A 231 -5.60 9.99 0.28
N TRP A 232 -4.53 10.51 -0.31
CA TRP A 232 -3.29 10.81 0.44
C TRP A 232 -3.47 12.00 1.37
N ASN A 233 -4.25 12.97 0.89
CA ASN A 233 -4.65 14.20 1.55
C ASN A 233 -5.88 14.73 0.80
N ASP A 234 -6.67 15.62 1.40
CA ASP A 234 -7.87 16.19 0.76
C ASP A 234 -7.56 17.11 -0.44
N SER A 235 -6.31 17.57 -0.58
CA SER A 235 -5.82 18.31 -1.74
C SER A 235 -6.09 17.54 -3.06
N PRO A 236 -6.63 18.21 -4.10
CA PRO A 236 -6.86 17.60 -5.43
C PRO A 236 -5.60 16.93 -6.02
N ASP A 237 -4.45 17.59 -5.86
CA ASP A 237 -3.15 17.12 -6.38
C ASP A 237 -2.38 16.20 -5.43
N SER A 238 -3.06 15.57 -4.46
CA SER A 238 -2.40 14.79 -3.42
C SER A 238 -1.58 13.62 -3.96
N VAL A 239 -1.92 13.06 -5.11
CA VAL A 239 -1.09 12.02 -5.76
C VAL A 239 0.22 12.61 -6.28
N TYR A 240 0.18 13.76 -6.96
CA TYR A 240 1.38 14.44 -7.47
C TYR A 240 2.30 14.86 -6.33
N LYS A 241 1.73 15.44 -5.27
CA LYS A 241 2.46 15.82 -4.06
C LYS A 241 3.13 14.61 -3.42
N MET A 242 2.41 13.49 -3.25
CA MET A 242 3.00 12.26 -2.73
C MET A 242 4.19 11.79 -3.59
N CYS A 243 4.05 11.76 -4.91
CA CYS A 243 5.16 11.37 -5.79
C CYS A 243 6.36 12.33 -5.70
N ALA A 244 6.12 13.63 -5.56
CA ALA A 244 7.17 14.61 -5.36
C ALA A 244 7.89 14.45 -4.00
N TYR A 245 7.16 14.15 -2.92
CA TYR A 245 7.74 13.83 -1.62
C TYR A 245 8.59 12.54 -1.67
N LEU A 246 8.10 11.50 -2.36
CA LEU A 246 8.87 10.27 -2.55
C LEU A 246 10.16 10.53 -3.34
N LEU A 247 10.08 11.33 -4.40
CA LEU A 247 11.25 11.77 -5.17
C LEU A 247 12.25 12.51 -4.27
N ALA A 248 11.78 13.45 -3.45
CA ALA A 248 12.64 14.17 -2.50
C ALA A 248 13.32 13.21 -1.49
N ALA A 249 12.60 12.21 -0.98
CA ALA A 249 13.15 11.16 -0.12
C ALA A 249 14.26 10.36 -0.80
N ILE A 250 14.05 9.94 -2.05
CA ILE A 250 15.05 9.23 -2.85
C ILE A 250 16.30 10.10 -3.06
N LYS A 251 16.13 11.36 -3.45
CA LYS A 251 17.24 12.29 -3.69
C LYS A 251 18.10 12.50 -2.43
N LYS A 252 17.44 12.69 -1.28
CA LYS A 252 18.13 12.83 0.01
C LYS A 252 18.91 11.56 0.38
N LYS A 253 18.31 10.38 0.17
CA LYS A 253 18.94 9.08 0.48
C LYS A 253 20.19 8.84 -0.36
N LEU A 254 20.12 9.06 -1.68
CA LEU A 254 21.17 8.65 -2.60
C LEU A 254 22.35 9.62 -2.68
N LYS A 255 22.17 10.91 -2.34
CA LYS A 255 23.22 11.95 -2.46
C LYS A 255 23.94 11.95 -3.84
N CYS A 256 23.27 11.48 -4.89
CA CYS A 256 23.85 11.25 -6.23
C CYS A 256 23.12 12.09 -7.30
N PRO A 257 23.56 12.08 -8.57
CA PRO A 257 22.91 12.84 -9.63
C PRO A 257 21.43 12.47 -9.78
N THR A 258 20.55 13.47 -9.67
CA THR A 258 19.10 13.27 -9.61
C THR A 258 18.42 13.31 -10.97
N LYS A 259 19.16 13.69 -12.03
CA LYS A 259 18.63 13.90 -13.39
C LYS A 259 17.79 12.74 -13.92
N PRO A 260 18.18 11.45 -13.76
CA PRO A 260 17.34 10.36 -14.26
C PRO A 260 15.97 10.29 -13.57
N PHE A 261 15.92 10.56 -12.27
CA PHE A 261 14.66 10.59 -11.51
C PHE A 261 13.79 11.77 -11.88
N ASP A 262 14.42 12.94 -12.10
CA ASP A 262 13.73 14.15 -12.55
C ASP A 262 13.08 13.92 -13.92
N LEU A 263 13.84 13.39 -14.88
CA LEU A 263 13.32 13.03 -16.19
C LEU A 263 12.17 12.03 -16.11
N LEU A 264 12.27 11.02 -15.24
CA LEU A 264 11.21 10.03 -15.06
C LEU A 264 9.93 10.66 -14.48
N PHE A 265 10.08 11.63 -13.58
CA PHE A 265 8.95 12.37 -13.03
C PHE A 265 8.32 13.29 -14.07
N ASP A 266 9.12 13.98 -14.87
CA ASP A 266 8.64 14.82 -15.98
C ASP A 266 7.86 14.00 -17.01
N LEU A 267 8.36 12.81 -17.39
CA LEU A 267 7.65 11.87 -18.27
C LEU A 267 6.31 11.42 -17.66
N TYR A 268 6.26 11.23 -16.34
CA TYR A 268 5.02 10.91 -15.65
C TYR A 268 4.01 12.07 -15.74
N LEU A 269 4.45 13.31 -15.53
CA LEU A 269 3.63 14.51 -15.61
C LEU A 269 3.09 14.71 -17.04
N GLN A 270 3.96 14.66 -18.05
CA GLN A 270 3.58 14.77 -19.46
C GLN A 270 2.52 13.74 -19.85
N ARG A 271 2.74 12.46 -19.50
CA ARG A 271 1.75 11.40 -19.73
C ARG A 271 0.41 11.69 -19.04
N LYS A 272 0.42 12.32 -17.87
CA LYS A 272 -0.82 12.66 -17.15
C LYS A 272 -1.57 13.80 -17.83
N ASP A 273 -0.86 14.80 -18.32
CA ASP A 273 -1.43 15.93 -19.05
C ASP A 273 -2.02 15.47 -20.39
N GLU A 274 -1.32 14.63 -21.16
CA GLU A 274 -1.85 14.06 -22.41
C GLU A 274 -3.11 13.21 -22.18
N ASN A 275 -3.16 12.45 -21.07
CA ASN A 275 -4.35 11.69 -20.69
C ASN A 275 -5.50 12.59 -20.21
N TRP A 276 -5.22 13.81 -19.79
CA TRP A 276 -6.23 14.81 -19.44
C TRP A 276 -6.76 15.51 -20.69
N ASP A 277 -5.89 15.86 -21.63
CA ASP A 277 -6.22 16.51 -22.90
C ASP A 277 -6.96 15.58 -23.87
N THR A 278 -6.81 14.26 -23.73
CA THR A 278 -7.63 13.27 -24.44
C THR A 278 -9.00 13.02 -23.77
N TYR A 279 -9.25 13.57 -22.58
CA TYR A 279 -10.49 13.41 -21.81
C TYR A 279 -11.66 14.40 -22.07
N PRO A 280 -11.63 15.33 -23.06
CA PRO A 280 -12.83 16.09 -23.42
C PRO A 280 -13.25 15.90 -24.89
N LEU A 281 -13.65 14.69 -25.29
CA LEU A 281 -14.47 14.51 -26.52
C LEU A 281 -15.70 13.59 -26.37
N SER A 282 -15.79 12.74 -25.35
CA SER A 282 -16.96 11.84 -25.18
C SER A 282 -18.06 12.36 -24.24
N SER A 283 -17.77 13.35 -23.39
CA SER A 283 -18.74 13.93 -22.44
C SER A 283 -19.47 15.18 -22.96
N LYS A 284 -18.99 15.80 -24.04
CA LYS A 284 -19.62 16.97 -24.67
C LYS A 284 -20.62 16.65 -25.79
N MET A 285 -20.78 15.38 -26.18
CA MET A 285 -21.73 14.96 -27.23
C MET A 285 -23.06 14.39 -26.71
N LYS A 286 -23.34 14.41 -25.40
CA LYS A 286 -24.64 13.97 -24.84
C LYS A 286 -25.57 15.09 -24.33
N LYS A 287 -25.30 16.35 -24.68
CA LYS A 287 -26.27 17.45 -24.51
C LYS A 287 -26.25 18.37 -25.73
N LYS A 288 -26.82 17.89 -26.84
CA LYS A 288 -27.56 18.74 -27.78
C LYS A 288 -28.91 18.08 -27.96
N ASP A 289 -29.82 18.43 -27.05
CA ASP A 289 -31.25 18.36 -27.28
C ASP A 289 -31.56 19.48 -28.29
N PRO A 290 -32.03 19.19 -29.52
CA PRO A 290 -32.51 20.20 -30.44
C PRO A 290 -33.99 20.44 -30.12
N SER A 291 -34.26 21.06 -28.98
CA SER A 291 -35.55 21.65 -28.72
C SER A 291 -35.34 23.01 -28.04
N ARG A 292 -35.97 24.03 -28.65
CA ARG A 292 -35.90 25.49 -28.42
C ARG A 292 -34.90 26.22 -29.30
N ASP A 293 -35.25 27.18 -30.15
CA ASP A 293 -36.46 27.92 -30.57
C ASP A 293 -35.96 28.82 -31.75
N PRO A 294 -36.65 29.81 -32.38
CA PRO A 294 -38.08 30.23 -32.38
C PRO A 294 -38.67 30.47 -33.80
N THR A 295 -39.97 30.27 -33.97
CA THR A 295 -40.99 31.24 -34.49
C THR A 295 -42.34 30.53 -34.56
#